data_AF-A0A2V5N828-F1
#
_entry.id   AF-A0A2V5N828-F1
#
_cell.length_a   1.000
_cell.length_b   1.000
_cell.length_c   1.000
_cell.angle_alpha   90.00
_cell.angle_beta   90.00
_cell.angle_gamma   90.00
#
_symmetry.space_group_name_H-M   'P 1'
#
loop_
_entity.id
_entity.type
_entity.pdbx_description
1 polymer ?
#
loop_
_entity_poly.entity_id
_entity_poly.type
_entity_poly.pdbx_seq_one_letter_code
_entity_poly.pdbx_strand_id
1 'polypeptide(L)'
;MVVFTSAGLRGAEQFNFTTLAGPAGGNGYSDGTGSVARFNNPIGVAVDSAGNLYVADTINHTIRKVTPAGEVSTLAGLAGSNLSADGNGGAARFYFPTGVATDSTGNVYVADSGNSTIRKVTPTGTVSTVAGLAGSGGSDDGMGSVARFNHPQGVAVDSAANVYVVDGEDHTIGKITPSGVGGTFAGLILPLAWRWTMPPTFTWLIMATPRFGRSRRTER
;
A
#
# COMPACT_ATOMS: atom_id res chain seq x y z
N MET A 1 28.71 12.91 40.31
CA MET A 1 27.91 14.13 40.14
C MET A 1 28.62 15.00 39.11
N VAL A 2 28.26 14.87 37.84
CA VAL A 2 28.83 15.71 36.78
C VAL A 2 27.84 16.83 36.54
N VAL A 3 28.23 18.04 36.92
CA VAL A 3 27.48 19.27 36.66
C VAL A 3 27.94 19.76 35.29
N PHE A 4 27.05 19.80 34.30
CA PHE A 4 27.30 20.53 33.07
C PHE A 4 26.86 21.99 33.26
N THR A 5 27.81 22.91 33.25
CA THR A 5 27.54 24.35 33.22
C THR A 5 27.13 24.75 31.81
N SER A 6 25.92 25.30 31.66
CA SER A 6 25.37 25.79 30.40
C SER A 6 26.10 27.05 29.92
N ALA A 7 27.16 26.88 29.14
CA ALA A 7 27.72 27.96 28.34
C ALA A 7 28.26 27.37 27.03
N GLY A 8 27.51 27.51 25.92
CA GLY A 8 28.11 27.34 24.59
C GLY A 8 27.31 26.68 23.47
N LEU A 9 26.08 26.18 23.66
CA LEU A 9 25.30 25.65 22.53
C LEU A 9 24.36 26.73 21.97
N ARG A 10 24.87 27.49 21.00
CA ARG A 10 24.01 28.25 20.08
C ARG A 10 23.22 27.26 19.21
N GLY A 11 21.90 27.23 19.37
CA GLY A 11 20.97 26.86 18.29
C GLY A 11 20.75 25.38 17.99
N ALA A 12 20.74 24.49 18.99
CA ALA A 12 20.10 23.19 18.77
C ALA A 12 18.59 23.40 18.70
N GLU A 13 17.95 23.05 17.57
CA GLU A 13 16.49 22.98 17.49
C GLU A 13 15.98 22.03 18.58
N GLN A 14 15.16 22.54 19.49
CA GLN A 14 14.57 21.74 20.56
C GLN A 14 13.26 21.14 20.05
N PHE A 15 13.16 19.81 20.08
CA PHE A 15 11.93 19.08 19.77
C PHE A 15 11.18 18.78 21.07
N ASN A 16 9.89 19.12 21.12
CA ASN A 16 9.03 18.74 22.23
C ASN A 16 8.36 17.40 21.92
N PHE A 17 8.37 16.48 22.89
CA PHE A 17 7.68 15.21 22.80
C PHE A 17 6.39 15.27 23.63
N THR A 18 5.26 14.99 22.98
CA THR A 18 3.96 14.88 23.64
C THR A 18 3.20 13.70 23.08
N THR A 19 2.48 12.98 23.94
CA THR A 19 1.57 11.92 23.52
C THR A 19 0.33 12.53 22.87
N LEU A 20 0.08 12.19 21.60
CA LEU A 20 -1.09 12.66 20.85
C LEU A 20 -2.37 11.87 21.19
N ALA A 21 -2.29 10.53 21.27
CA ALA A 21 -3.42 9.66 21.57
C ALA A 21 -2.97 8.33 22.21
N GLY A 22 -3.83 7.76 23.05
CA GLY A 22 -3.56 6.53 23.80
C GLY A 22 -2.71 6.75 25.06
N PRO A 23 -3.07 6.17 26.22
CA PRO A 23 -2.23 6.21 27.40
C PRO A 23 -1.18 5.11 27.37
N ALA A 24 -0.01 5.38 27.97
CA ALA A 24 1.04 4.38 28.15
C ALA A 24 0.49 3.16 28.93
N GLY A 25 0.78 1.95 28.43
CA GLY A 25 0.33 0.69 29.03
C GLY A 25 -1.17 0.38 28.87
N GLY A 26 -1.96 1.26 28.25
CA GLY A 26 -3.38 1.02 27.97
C GLY A 26 -3.59 0.31 26.64
N ASN A 27 -3.37 -1.00 26.59
CA ASN A 27 -3.67 -1.80 25.40
C ASN A 27 -5.19 -1.94 25.20
N GLY A 28 -5.62 -1.99 23.93
CA GLY A 28 -7.04 -2.15 23.55
C GLY A 28 -7.31 -1.53 22.18
N TYR A 29 -8.57 -1.37 21.79
CA TYR A 29 -8.95 -0.88 20.46
C TYR A 29 -10.04 0.21 20.48
N SER A 30 -10.34 0.78 21.65
CA SER A 30 -11.35 1.84 21.78
C SER A 30 -10.99 3.05 20.91
N ASP A 31 -11.99 3.54 20.18
CA ASP A 31 -11.96 4.85 19.52
C ASP A 31 -12.19 5.97 20.56
N GLY A 32 -11.86 7.21 20.18
CA GLY A 32 -12.02 8.38 21.03
C GLY A 32 -10.82 9.32 21.00
N THR A 33 -10.82 10.33 21.87
CA THR A 33 -9.80 11.38 21.88
C THR A 33 -8.82 11.19 23.04
N GLY A 34 -7.54 11.48 22.79
CA GLY A 34 -6.51 11.52 23.83
C GLY A 34 -6.38 10.20 24.58
N SER A 35 -6.57 10.22 25.91
CA SER A 35 -6.43 9.05 26.77
C SER A 35 -7.63 8.10 26.76
N VAL A 36 -8.68 8.36 25.96
CA VAL A 36 -9.79 7.41 25.74
C VAL A 36 -9.43 6.40 24.65
N ALA A 37 -8.77 6.86 23.60
CA ALA A 37 -8.29 5.98 22.54
C ALA A 37 -7.37 4.88 23.10
N ARG A 38 -7.42 3.70 22.49
CA ARG A 38 -6.55 2.57 22.81
C ARG A 38 -6.00 1.97 21.52
N PHE A 39 -4.76 1.51 21.59
CA PHE A 39 -4.07 0.76 20.54
C PHE A 39 -3.50 -0.52 21.12
N ASN A 40 -3.13 -1.48 20.27
CA ASN A 40 -2.48 -2.71 20.69
C ASN A 40 -1.30 -3.01 19.76
N ASN A 41 -0.11 -2.64 20.23
CA ASN A 41 1.16 -2.71 19.49
C ASN A 41 1.05 -2.12 18.06
N PRO A 42 0.75 -0.81 17.93
CA PRO A 42 0.76 -0.14 16.64
C PRO A 42 2.20 -0.06 16.10
N ILE A 43 2.43 -0.44 14.84
CA ILE A 43 3.78 -0.52 14.25
C ILE A 43 4.02 0.55 13.19
N GLY A 44 3.17 0.64 12.17
CA GLY A 44 3.33 1.59 11.07
C GLY A 44 2.50 2.84 11.24
N VAL A 45 3.02 3.97 10.75
CA VAL A 45 2.31 5.24 10.68
C VAL A 45 2.61 5.96 9.35
N ALA A 46 1.58 6.58 8.77
CA ALA A 46 1.68 7.48 7.63
C ALA A 46 0.88 8.75 7.90
N VAL A 47 1.25 9.86 7.25
CA VAL A 47 0.55 11.14 7.37
C VAL A 47 0.07 11.59 5.99
N ASP A 48 -1.17 12.09 5.90
CA ASP A 48 -1.67 12.72 4.66
C ASP A 48 -1.33 14.22 4.60
N SER A 49 -1.64 14.86 3.47
CA SER A 49 -1.42 16.30 3.27
C SER A 49 -2.29 17.20 4.16
N ALA A 50 -3.33 16.65 4.79
CA ALA A 50 -4.17 17.35 5.77
C ALA A 50 -3.68 17.15 7.21
N GLY A 51 -2.60 16.39 7.42
CA GLY A 51 -2.04 16.08 8.73
C GLY A 51 -2.76 14.96 9.49
N ASN A 52 -3.69 14.23 8.86
CA ASN A 52 -4.25 13.03 9.49
C ASN A 52 -3.21 11.92 9.47
N LEU A 53 -3.10 11.21 10.58
CA LEU A 53 -2.28 10.01 10.70
C LEU A 53 -3.12 8.78 10.38
N TYR A 54 -2.49 7.80 9.76
CA TYR A 54 -3.02 6.47 9.53
C TYR A 54 -2.08 5.49 10.19
N VAL A 55 -2.60 4.66 11.08
CA VAL A 55 -1.83 3.80 11.95
C VAL A 55 -2.22 2.35 11.71
N ALA A 56 -1.25 1.48 11.46
CA ALA A 56 -1.44 0.04 11.52
C ALA A 56 -1.44 -0.39 12.99
N ASP A 57 -2.61 -0.68 13.51
CA ASP A 57 -2.81 -1.18 14.87
C ASP A 57 -2.70 -2.71 14.85
N THR A 58 -1.45 -3.17 14.77
CA THR A 58 -1.07 -4.49 14.24
C THR A 58 -1.74 -5.65 14.96
N ILE A 59 -1.73 -5.67 16.29
CA ILE A 59 -2.32 -6.78 17.06
C ILE A 59 -3.84 -6.68 17.11
N ASN A 60 -4.40 -5.48 16.92
CA ASN A 60 -5.84 -5.33 16.74
C ASN A 60 -6.31 -5.65 15.32
N HIS A 61 -5.43 -5.82 14.34
CA HIS A 61 -5.79 -6.10 12.94
C HIS A 61 -6.66 -5.01 12.30
N THR A 62 -6.39 -3.75 12.65
CA THR A 62 -7.15 -2.60 12.16
C THR A 62 -6.22 -1.51 11.64
N ILE A 63 -6.77 -0.68 10.75
CA ILE A 63 -6.18 0.59 10.34
C ILE A 63 -6.94 1.71 11.03
N ARG A 64 -6.22 2.52 11.80
CA ARG A 64 -6.79 3.61 12.59
C ARG A 64 -6.49 4.93 11.91
N LYS A 65 -7.44 5.86 11.93
CA LYS A 65 -7.23 7.25 11.53
C LYS A 65 -7.14 8.12 12.78
N VAL A 66 -6.15 9.01 12.83
CA VAL A 66 -5.97 9.98 13.91
C VAL A 66 -5.95 11.38 13.31
N THR A 67 -6.83 12.26 13.77
CA THR A 67 -6.83 13.66 13.33
C THR A 67 -5.68 14.44 13.99
N PRO A 68 -5.28 15.62 13.46
CA PRO A 68 -4.33 16.50 14.15
C PRO A 68 -4.73 16.88 15.58
N ALA A 69 -6.03 16.84 15.90
CA ALA A 69 -6.57 17.09 17.23
C ALA A 69 -6.50 15.87 18.17
N GLY A 70 -5.98 14.73 17.70
CA GLY A 70 -5.84 13.50 18.50
C GLY A 70 -7.13 12.68 18.65
N GLU A 71 -8.13 12.91 17.78
CA GLU A 71 -9.32 12.06 17.69
C GLU A 71 -8.99 10.80 16.88
N VAL A 72 -9.21 9.63 17.48
CA VAL A 72 -8.94 8.33 16.87
C VAL A 72 -10.25 7.64 16.49
N SER A 73 -10.31 7.15 15.25
CA SER A 73 -11.37 6.28 14.76
C SER A 73 -10.80 5.06 14.02
N THR A 74 -11.56 3.97 14.00
CA THR A 74 -11.23 2.79 13.18
C THR A 74 -11.69 3.03 11.74
N LEU A 75 -10.74 3.15 10.81
CA LEU A 75 -11.03 3.37 9.39
C LEU A 75 -11.46 2.08 8.70
N ALA A 76 -10.75 0.98 8.98
CA ALA A 76 -11.01 -0.33 8.39
C ALA A 76 -10.48 -1.48 9.26
N GLY A 77 -11.07 -2.66 9.09
CA GLY A 77 -10.73 -3.86 9.84
C GLY A 77 -11.67 -4.10 11.02
N LEU A 78 -11.54 -5.27 11.66
CA LEU A 78 -12.31 -5.64 12.84
C LEU A 78 -11.39 -6.20 13.92
N ALA A 79 -11.39 -5.54 15.09
CA ALA A 79 -10.61 -5.96 16.23
C ALA A 79 -10.89 -7.43 16.62
N GLY A 80 -9.82 -8.20 16.83
CA GLY A 80 -9.91 -9.62 17.21
C GLY A 80 -10.23 -10.58 16.06
N SER A 81 -10.27 -10.12 14.80
CA SER A 81 -10.50 -10.98 13.64
C SER A 81 -9.32 -10.92 12.67
N ASN A 82 -8.52 -11.98 12.65
CA ASN A 82 -7.27 -12.14 11.89
C ASN A 82 -7.47 -12.82 10.53
N LEU A 83 -8.50 -12.43 9.79
CA LEU A 83 -8.86 -13.03 8.50
C LEU A 83 -8.36 -12.17 7.32
N SER A 84 -8.65 -12.62 6.10
CA SER A 84 -8.51 -11.82 4.89
C SER A 84 -9.87 -11.64 4.22
N ALA A 85 -10.31 -10.39 4.08
CA ALA A 85 -11.52 -10.02 3.37
C ALA A 85 -11.43 -8.57 2.91
N ASP A 86 -11.73 -8.35 1.63
CA ASP A 86 -12.05 -7.02 1.11
C ASP A 86 -13.44 -6.59 1.59
N GLY A 87 -13.70 -5.28 1.64
CA GLY A 87 -14.96 -4.76 2.16
C GLY A 87 -14.86 -3.33 2.70
N ASN A 88 -15.97 -2.79 3.17
CA ASN A 88 -16.01 -1.42 3.70
C ASN A 88 -15.93 -1.39 5.22
N GLY A 89 -15.03 -0.58 5.78
CA GLY A 89 -14.88 -0.35 7.21
C GLY A 89 -14.69 -1.65 8.00
N GLY A 90 -15.59 -1.90 8.94
CA GLY A 90 -15.60 -3.10 9.78
C GLY A 90 -15.96 -4.41 9.05
N ALA A 91 -16.30 -4.38 7.76
CA ALA A 91 -16.48 -5.59 6.95
C ALA A 91 -15.14 -6.14 6.40
N ALA A 92 -14.11 -5.28 6.27
CA ALA A 92 -12.79 -5.72 5.86
C ALA A 92 -12.08 -6.49 6.97
N ARG A 93 -11.12 -7.34 6.60
CA ARG A 93 -10.27 -8.10 7.52
C ARG A 93 -8.81 -8.00 7.11
N PHE A 94 -7.96 -7.89 8.13
CA PHE A 94 -6.50 -7.88 8.04
C PHE A 94 -5.94 -8.94 8.98
N TYR A 95 -4.68 -9.29 8.79
CA TYR A 95 -3.91 -10.12 9.69
C TYR A 95 -2.51 -9.54 9.87
N PHE A 96 -2.26 -8.99 11.06
CA PHE A 96 -1.03 -8.27 11.40
C PHE A 96 -0.62 -7.23 10.34
N PRO A 97 -1.44 -6.19 10.08
CA PRO A 97 -0.99 -5.08 9.23
C PRO A 97 0.21 -4.39 9.90
N THR A 98 1.27 -4.10 9.14
CA THR A 98 2.50 -3.50 9.68
C THR A 98 2.79 -2.14 9.03
N GLY A 99 3.22 -2.13 7.77
CA GLY A 99 3.51 -0.91 7.02
C GLY A 99 2.25 -0.23 6.50
N VAL A 100 2.26 1.10 6.53
CA VAL A 100 1.24 1.95 5.91
C VAL A 100 1.88 3.12 5.17
N ALA A 101 1.27 3.54 4.05
CA ALA A 101 1.67 4.71 3.28
C ALA A 101 0.46 5.38 2.65
N THR A 102 0.48 6.70 2.49
CA THR A 102 -0.60 7.48 1.89
C THR A 102 -0.22 7.94 0.48
N ASP A 103 -1.18 7.97 -0.43
CA ASP A 103 -1.03 8.66 -1.72
C ASP A 103 -1.57 10.10 -1.67
N SER A 104 -1.32 10.88 -2.72
CA SER A 104 -1.77 12.28 -2.82
C SER A 104 -3.29 12.45 -2.91
N THR A 105 -4.04 11.36 -3.08
CA THR A 105 -5.51 11.35 -3.09
C THR A 105 -6.11 10.88 -1.76
N GLY A 106 -5.26 10.59 -0.77
CA GLY A 106 -5.65 10.16 0.57
C GLY A 106 -5.96 8.66 0.69
N ASN A 107 -5.64 7.84 -0.32
CA ASN A 107 -5.71 6.39 -0.13
C ASN A 107 -4.55 5.92 0.74
N VAL A 108 -4.80 4.89 1.54
CA VAL A 108 -3.80 4.24 2.40
C VAL A 108 -3.45 2.89 1.80
N TYR A 109 -2.18 2.64 1.57
CA TYR A 109 -1.64 1.35 1.19
C TYR A 109 -1.11 0.66 2.44
N VAL A 110 -1.40 -0.63 2.57
CA VAL A 110 -1.16 -1.41 3.78
C VAL A 110 -0.42 -2.68 3.40
N ALA A 111 0.71 -2.95 4.07
CA ALA A 111 1.29 -4.28 4.12
C ALA A 111 0.50 -5.13 5.12
N ASP A 112 -0.35 -6.01 4.60
CA ASP A 112 -1.14 -6.95 5.41
C ASP A 112 -0.32 -8.23 5.60
N SER A 113 0.69 -8.13 6.48
CA SER A 113 1.84 -9.04 6.55
C SER A 113 1.46 -10.49 6.78
N GLY A 114 0.55 -10.75 7.72
CA GLY A 114 0.07 -12.10 8.02
C GLY A 114 -0.74 -12.71 6.88
N ASN A 115 -1.30 -11.90 5.99
CA ASN A 115 -2.01 -12.35 4.81
C ASN A 115 -1.15 -12.37 3.54
N SER A 116 0.13 -11.95 3.58
CA SER A 116 0.99 -11.89 2.38
C SER A 116 0.37 -11.08 1.22
N THR A 117 -0.30 -9.98 1.56
CA THR A 117 -1.01 -9.13 0.58
C THR A 117 -0.70 -7.66 0.79
N ILE A 118 -0.82 -6.89 -0.29
CA ILE A 118 -0.82 -5.43 -0.24
C ILE A 118 -2.26 -4.97 -0.48
N ARG A 119 -2.76 -4.16 0.46
CA ARG A 119 -4.15 -3.70 0.48
C ARG A 119 -4.19 -2.19 0.24
N LYS A 120 -5.26 -1.73 -0.39
CA LYS A 120 -5.57 -0.30 -0.55
C LYS A 120 -6.84 0.01 0.22
N VAL A 121 -6.81 1.06 1.02
CA VAL A 121 -7.94 1.58 1.80
C VAL A 121 -8.26 2.98 1.29
N THR A 122 -9.49 3.20 0.82
CA THR A 122 -9.93 4.54 0.41
C THR A 122 -10.16 5.46 1.62
N PRO A 123 -10.25 6.79 1.45
CA PRO A 123 -10.61 7.70 2.53
C PRO A 123 -11.92 7.36 3.25
N THR A 124 -12.83 6.66 2.58
CA THR A 124 -14.12 6.20 3.12
C THR A 124 -14.07 4.82 3.77
N GLY A 125 -12.89 4.20 3.85
CA GLY A 125 -12.66 2.90 4.50
C GLY A 125 -12.94 1.68 3.62
N THR A 126 -13.09 1.85 2.30
CA THR A 126 -13.24 0.70 1.38
C THR A 126 -11.88 0.06 1.14
N VAL A 127 -11.77 -1.24 1.45
CA VAL A 127 -10.55 -2.03 1.30
C VAL A 127 -10.63 -2.91 0.06
N SER A 128 -9.57 -2.89 -0.75
CA SER A 128 -9.33 -3.83 -1.84
C SER A 128 -7.91 -4.40 -1.81
N THR A 129 -7.74 -5.62 -2.31
CA THR A 129 -6.40 -6.21 -2.51
C THR A 129 -5.82 -5.73 -3.84
N VAL A 130 -4.63 -5.11 -3.81
CA VAL A 130 -3.96 -4.61 -5.02
C VAL A 130 -2.89 -5.56 -5.55
N ALA A 131 -2.28 -6.36 -4.68
CA ALA A 131 -1.32 -7.40 -5.03
C ALA A 131 -1.25 -8.48 -3.95
N GLY A 132 -0.85 -9.69 -4.32
CA GLY A 132 -0.74 -10.83 -3.40
C GLY A 132 -1.98 -11.72 -3.40
N LEU A 133 -1.86 -12.89 -2.77
CA LEU A 133 -2.97 -13.82 -2.55
C LEU A 133 -2.93 -14.35 -1.12
N ALA A 134 -4.01 -14.11 -0.37
CA ALA A 134 -4.11 -14.54 1.02
C ALA A 134 -3.92 -16.05 1.18
N GLY A 135 -3.09 -16.45 2.14
CA GLY A 135 -2.75 -17.85 2.41
C GLY A 135 -1.78 -18.48 1.40
N SER A 136 -1.28 -17.72 0.43
CA SER A 136 -0.33 -18.18 -0.58
C SER A 136 0.89 -17.26 -0.60
N GLY A 137 1.77 -17.41 0.39
CA GLY A 137 3.07 -16.71 0.41
C GLY A 137 4.03 -17.21 -0.67
N GLY A 138 5.05 -16.42 -0.98
CA GLY A 138 6.11 -16.75 -1.94
C GLY A 138 6.69 -15.51 -2.60
N SER A 139 7.53 -15.70 -3.62
CA SER A 139 8.35 -14.65 -4.22
C SER A 139 8.08 -14.41 -5.72
N ASP A 140 6.96 -14.89 -6.24
CA ASP A 140 6.62 -14.78 -7.66
C ASP A 140 6.28 -13.33 -8.06
N ASP A 141 6.94 -12.85 -9.10
CA ASP A 141 6.56 -11.61 -9.77
C ASP A 141 5.23 -11.78 -10.51
N GLY A 142 4.42 -10.73 -10.53
CA GLY A 142 3.17 -10.75 -11.29
C GLY A 142 2.29 -9.53 -11.06
N MET A 143 1.17 -9.47 -11.77
CA MET A 143 0.17 -8.44 -11.58
C MET A 143 -0.95 -8.94 -10.67
N GLY A 144 -1.38 -8.10 -9.72
CA GLY A 144 -2.51 -8.40 -8.84
C GLY A 144 -2.30 -9.67 -8.02
N SER A 145 -3.25 -10.60 -8.12
CA SER A 145 -3.22 -11.88 -7.40
C SER A 145 -2.22 -12.90 -7.96
N VAL A 146 -1.42 -12.56 -8.97
CA VAL A 146 -0.28 -13.39 -9.41
C VAL A 146 0.96 -13.09 -8.59
N ALA A 147 1.17 -11.82 -8.20
CA ALA A 147 2.27 -11.46 -7.31
C ALA A 147 2.18 -12.27 -6.01
N ARG A 148 3.32 -12.71 -5.49
CA ARG A 148 3.43 -13.35 -4.18
C ARG A 148 4.36 -12.50 -3.31
N PHE A 149 4.07 -12.50 -2.02
CA PHE A 149 4.92 -11.90 -1.01
C PHE A 149 5.16 -12.89 0.11
N ASN A 150 6.26 -12.75 0.83
CA ASN A 150 6.52 -13.49 2.05
C ASN A 150 6.76 -12.53 3.22
N HIS A 151 5.67 -12.26 3.94
CA HIS A 151 5.64 -11.33 5.07
C HIS A 151 6.06 -9.89 4.67
N PRO A 152 5.28 -9.19 3.82
CA PRO A 152 5.58 -7.80 3.46
C PRO A 152 5.53 -6.92 4.70
N GLN A 153 6.50 -6.02 4.90
CA GLN A 153 6.62 -5.21 6.13
C GLN A 153 6.48 -3.72 5.87
N GLY A 154 7.29 -3.17 4.97
CA GLY A 154 7.31 -1.75 4.66
C GLY A 154 6.54 -1.46 3.37
N VAL A 155 5.84 -0.33 3.33
CA VAL A 155 5.30 0.23 2.08
C VAL A 155 5.62 1.70 1.97
N ALA A 156 5.87 2.17 0.75
CA ALA A 156 6.00 3.58 0.41
C ALA A 156 5.28 3.86 -0.91
N VAL A 157 4.79 5.08 -1.09
CA VAL A 157 4.08 5.47 -2.32
C VAL A 157 4.72 6.72 -2.90
N ASP A 158 4.97 6.72 -4.21
CA ASP A 158 5.45 7.92 -4.91
C ASP A 158 4.31 8.78 -5.50
N SER A 159 4.65 9.94 -6.03
CA SER A 159 3.69 10.88 -6.63
C SER A 159 2.99 10.33 -7.90
N ALA A 160 3.51 9.27 -8.50
CA ALA A 160 2.87 8.56 -9.61
C ALA A 160 2.00 7.38 -9.12
N ALA A 161 1.76 7.30 -7.80
CA ALA A 161 1.03 6.24 -7.12
C ALA A 161 1.64 4.84 -7.28
N ASN A 162 2.94 4.74 -7.60
CA ASN A 162 3.63 3.46 -7.48
C ASN A 162 3.83 3.12 -6.01
N VAL A 163 3.60 1.85 -5.68
CA VAL A 163 3.78 1.32 -4.33
C VAL A 163 5.07 0.52 -4.28
N TYR A 164 5.99 0.89 -3.40
CA TYR A 164 7.21 0.15 -3.12
C TYR A 164 6.96 -0.68 -1.88
N VAL A 165 7.33 -1.96 -1.93
CA VAL A 165 7.05 -2.94 -0.89
C VAL A 165 8.37 -3.56 -0.45
N VAL A 166 8.62 -3.58 0.85
CA VAL A 166 9.70 -4.40 1.41
C VAL A 166 9.13 -5.76 1.75
N ASP A 167 9.60 -6.79 1.07
CA ASP A 167 9.20 -8.16 1.33
C ASP A 167 10.15 -8.78 2.37
N GLY A 168 9.65 -8.91 3.61
CA GLY A 168 10.49 -9.01 4.79
C GLY A 168 11.27 -10.32 4.88
N GLU A 169 10.64 -11.45 4.57
CA GLU A 169 11.29 -12.77 4.64
C GLU A 169 11.97 -13.17 3.34
N ASP A 170 11.54 -12.60 2.20
CA ASP A 170 12.20 -12.83 0.91
C ASP A 170 13.41 -11.89 0.68
N HIS A 171 13.62 -10.92 1.57
CA HIS A 171 14.72 -9.93 1.51
C HIS A 171 14.74 -9.12 0.22
N THR A 172 13.57 -8.88 -0.39
CA THR A 172 13.45 -8.14 -1.64
C THR A 172 12.71 -6.82 -1.47
N ILE A 173 12.84 -5.95 -2.47
CA ILE A 173 12.04 -4.73 -2.60
C ILE A 173 11.28 -4.83 -3.92
N GLY A 174 9.95 -4.91 -3.82
CA GLY A 174 9.04 -4.95 -4.97
C GLY A 174 8.50 -3.56 -5.32
N LYS A 175 8.03 -3.41 -6.56
CA LYS A 175 7.31 -2.22 -7.03
C LYS A 175 6.00 -2.63 -7.71
N ILE A 176 4.88 -2.09 -7.22
CA ILE A 176 3.55 -2.22 -7.82
C ILE A 176 3.25 -0.91 -8.56
N THR A 177 2.90 -1.02 -9.83
CA THR A 177 2.51 0.12 -10.67
C THR A 177 0.99 0.09 -10.90
N PRO A 178 0.25 1.20 -10.74
CA PRO A 178 -1.17 1.25 -11.06
C PRO A 178 -1.42 0.88 -12.52
N SER A 179 -2.37 -0.01 -12.78
CA SER A 179 -2.79 -0.36 -14.14
C SER A 179 -3.71 0.74 -14.71
N GLY A 180 -3.13 1.80 -15.32
CA GLY A 180 -3.95 2.74 -16.09
C GLY A 180 -3.39 4.14 -16.41
N VAL A 181 -2.33 4.23 -17.22
CA VAL A 181 -2.21 5.29 -18.23
C VAL A 181 -1.98 4.61 -19.58
N GLY A 182 -3.05 4.39 -20.34
CA GLY A 182 -3.06 4.21 -21.80
C GLY A 182 -1.91 3.43 -22.46
N GLY A 183 -1.54 2.26 -21.95
CA GLY A 183 -0.52 1.43 -22.56
C GLY A 183 -0.77 -0.03 -22.23
N THR A 184 -1.10 -0.80 -23.25
CA THR A 184 -0.98 -2.26 -23.24
C THR A 184 0.48 -2.58 -22.91
N PHE A 185 0.83 -2.78 -21.65
CA PHE A 185 2.04 -3.51 -21.34
C PHE A 185 1.69 -4.98 -21.51
N ALA A 186 1.84 -5.44 -22.76
CA ALA A 186 2.38 -6.77 -22.95
C ALA A 186 3.67 -6.81 -22.11
N GLY A 187 3.55 -7.32 -20.90
CA GLY A 187 4.71 -7.80 -20.16
C GLY A 187 5.30 -8.89 -21.02
N LEU A 188 6.25 -8.50 -21.87
CA LEU A 188 7.12 -9.43 -22.55
C LEU A 188 7.97 -10.03 -21.44
N ILE A 189 7.44 -11.09 -20.83
CA ILE A 189 8.24 -12.07 -20.13
C ILE A 189 9.12 -12.69 -21.22
N LEU A 190 10.28 -12.11 -21.48
CA LEU A 190 11.36 -12.90 -22.03
C LEU A 190 11.99 -13.60 -20.84
N PRO A 191 11.83 -14.93 -20.68
CA PRO A 191 12.76 -15.65 -19.83
C PRO A 191 14.19 -15.33 -20.30
N LEU A 192 15.13 -15.25 -19.37
CA LEU A 192 16.55 -14.91 -19.58
C LEU A 192 17.31 -15.84 -20.56
N ALA A 193 16.63 -16.74 -21.27
CA ALA A 193 17.19 -17.57 -22.30
C ALA A 193 16.68 -17.12 -23.67
N TRP A 194 17.31 -16.13 -24.30
CA TRP A 194 17.51 -15.97 -25.77
C TRP A 194 18.36 -14.71 -26.00
N ARG A 195 19.69 -14.82 -25.87
CA ARG A 195 20.63 -13.76 -26.27
C ARG A 195 21.41 -14.23 -27.51
N TRP A 196 21.19 -13.52 -28.64
CA TRP A 196 21.90 -13.57 -29.94
C TRP A 196 21.68 -14.84 -30.78
N THR A 197 21.30 -14.81 -32.07
CA THR A 197 21.61 -13.85 -33.16
C THR A 197 20.44 -13.72 -34.15
N MET A 198 20.10 -12.50 -34.59
CA MET A 198 19.37 -12.26 -35.84
C MET A 198 20.18 -11.26 -36.70
N PRO A 199 20.38 -11.50 -38.02
CA PRO A 199 21.07 -10.57 -38.91
C PRO A 199 20.16 -9.39 -39.31
N PRO A 200 20.73 -8.24 -39.73
CA PRO A 200 19.97 -7.01 -39.87
C PRO A 200 19.36 -6.90 -41.25
N THR A 201 18.14 -7.41 -41.45
CA THR A 201 17.22 -6.88 -42.49
C THR A 201 15.80 -7.37 -42.19
N PHE A 202 14.92 -6.53 -41.66
CA PHE A 202 13.50 -6.57 -42.02
C PHE A 202 12.82 -5.25 -41.66
N THR A 203 12.32 -4.57 -42.69
CA THR A 203 11.53 -3.34 -42.62
C THR A 203 10.09 -3.70 -42.25
N TRP A 204 9.49 -3.01 -41.28
CA TRP A 204 8.10 -3.22 -40.88
C TRP A 204 7.13 -2.79 -41.99
N LEU A 205 6.38 -3.73 -42.57
CA LEU A 205 5.22 -3.43 -43.42
C LEU A 205 3.96 -3.39 -42.55
N ILE A 206 3.44 -2.18 -42.31
CA ILE A 206 2.12 -1.97 -41.70
C ILE A 206 1.08 -2.25 -42.78
N MET A 207 0.33 -3.36 -42.67
CA MET A 207 -0.87 -3.59 -43.48
C MET A 207 -2.03 -2.77 -42.91
N ALA A 208 -2.50 -1.79 -43.68
CA ALA A 208 -3.80 -1.14 -43.49
C ALA A 208 -4.93 -2.06 -43.97
N THR A 209 -6.06 -2.07 -43.25
CA THR A 209 -7.26 -2.86 -43.59
C THR A 209 -7.93 -2.37 -44.89
N PRO A 210 -8.53 -3.24 -45.71
CA PRO A 210 -9.26 -2.79 -46.89
C PRO A 210 -10.67 -2.29 -46.54
N ARG A 211 -10.99 -1.07 -46.96
CA ARG A 211 -12.37 -0.58 -47.13
C ARG A 211 -12.97 -1.26 -48.36
N PHE A 212 -14.04 -2.05 -48.20
CA PHE A 212 -14.87 -2.45 -49.34
C PHE A 212 -15.97 -1.43 -49.59
N GLY A 213 -15.95 -0.86 -50.79
CA GLY A 213 -16.91 0.10 -51.32
C GLY A 213 -18.18 -0.55 -51.86
N ARG A 214 -19.25 0.27 -51.93
CA ARG A 214 -20.55 -0.01 -52.52
C ARG A 214 -20.47 -0.46 -53.98
N SER A 215 -21.43 -1.30 -54.38
CA SER A 215 -21.89 -1.43 -55.76
C SER A 215 -23.42 -1.50 -55.76
N ARG A 216 -24.08 -0.50 -56.38
CA ARG A 216 -25.44 -0.61 -56.91
C ARG A 216 -25.30 -0.98 -58.39
N ARG A 217 -26.09 -1.95 -58.87
CA ARG A 217 -26.53 -1.96 -60.26
C ARG A 217 -27.92 -2.59 -60.38
N THR A 218 -28.73 -1.89 -61.16
CA THR A 218 -30.12 -2.13 -61.58
C THR A 218 -30.25 -3.17 -62.69
N GLU A 219 -31.52 -3.49 -63.03
CA GLU A 219 -32.06 -4.29 -64.16
C GLU A 219 -32.33 -5.76 -63.79
N ARG A 220 -33.51 -6.36 -63.99
CA ARG A 220 -34.78 -6.02 -64.69
C ARG A 220 -35.93 -6.70 -63.94
#